data_AF-A0AAW0LZF2-F1
#
_entry.id   AF-A0AAW0LZF2-F1
#
_cell.length_a   1.000
_cell.length_b   1.000
_cell.length_c   1.000
_cell.angle_alpha   90.00
_cell.angle_beta   90.00
_cell.angle_gamma   90.00
#
_symmetry.space_group_name_H-M   'P 1'
#
loop_
_entity.id
_entity.type
_entity.pdbx_description
1 polymer ?
#
loop_
_entity_poly.entity_id
_entity_poly.type
_entity_poly.pdbx_seq_one_letter_code
_entity_poly.pdbx_strand_id
1 'polypeptide(L)'
;MEKKSSNEELQSVLEAIKSKDVVESRVQLVKKLGNLEISDQSDLVSVMECLTVSNPMAVDIVFFLVNSVPSLAFWEDFTCLDVSQCTLNKAIVQVAVKYIETDISGCLLQFLSLGSKASIWCKKHLKMTLMSTEESQEEEHYNIFFQLDITKDSVSELKNWFIWLRSGKSYTVIDAVIRLCRVYSQAVNQEFSDGNPETDKNCMEFEATSNLTHVSNITKCAIEKLCELGILAANDGGSLVTILNVLWKGVVSLLQLGKETLAVKVSVADIILTLLSLVNESLRCAAKAWNSSLKETISVTEARRIFVPVKFYLINAVKISCLYPSQAYLVYREMTHCIMIILTLKISMSNEEHMKTACEVITELLEQTSMDLLKSLLNSVEVKPELKLRILDWLFIGESHSISSNGDSSSDSRITSMDQIFLVSCEDMTGERTLLLGRVALFLNFLKYSLDLDEDLKLGMTSKLGWFLDILVDEEVYSSILVMQIPELYGSGKQAEIDWLPMFSSLLHALETFMIVVSSSAAWGGT
;
A
#
# COMPACT_ATOMS: atom_id res chain seq x y z
N MET A 1 44.86 22.00 -8.06
CA MET A 1 45.95 21.21 -7.44
C MET A 1 45.50 20.54 -6.15
N GLU A 2 44.56 21.13 -5.38
CA GLU A 2 44.00 20.56 -4.15
C GLU A 2 43.26 19.22 -4.33
N LYS A 3 42.50 19.04 -5.41
CA LYS A 3 41.69 17.83 -5.67
C LYS A 3 42.49 16.52 -5.80
N LYS A 4 43.79 16.60 -6.14
CA LYS A 4 44.66 15.42 -6.29
C LYS A 4 45.25 14.97 -4.94
N SER A 5 45.49 15.93 -4.05
CA SER A 5 45.99 15.70 -2.69
C SER A 5 44.93 15.06 -1.78
N SER A 6 43.65 15.41 -1.96
CA SER A 6 42.56 14.86 -1.14
C SER A 6 42.27 13.39 -1.44
N ASN A 7 42.39 12.96 -2.70
CA ASN A 7 42.16 11.57 -3.09
C ASN A 7 43.31 10.65 -2.62
N GLU A 8 44.57 11.10 -2.74
CA GLU A 8 45.72 10.37 -2.20
C GLU A 8 45.66 10.25 -0.66
N GLU A 9 45.20 11.29 0.02
CA GLU A 9 44.97 11.25 1.48
C GLU A 9 43.81 10.30 1.85
N LEU A 10 42.71 10.32 1.10
CA LEU A 10 41.57 9.42 1.30
C LEU A 10 42.00 7.95 1.17
N GLN A 11 42.70 7.60 0.07
CA GLN A 11 43.16 6.24 -0.16
C GLN A 11 44.17 5.80 0.91
N SER A 12 45.07 6.70 1.33
CA SER A 12 46.01 6.44 2.42
C SER A 12 45.29 6.15 3.74
N VAL A 13 44.23 6.91 4.07
CA VAL A 13 43.43 6.68 5.28
C VAL A 13 42.68 5.35 5.18
N LEU A 14 42.06 5.03 4.04
CA LEU A 14 41.34 3.76 3.85
C LEU A 14 42.27 2.55 4.01
N GLU A 15 43.46 2.58 3.40
CA GLU A 15 44.46 1.52 3.56
C GLU A 15 45.04 1.44 4.98
N ALA A 16 45.19 2.58 5.67
CA ALA A 16 45.60 2.61 7.07
C ALA A 16 44.52 2.03 8.00
N ILE A 17 43.23 2.19 7.70
CA ILE A 17 42.17 1.53 8.49
C ILE A 17 42.19 0.03 8.23
N LYS A 18 42.41 -0.42 6.98
CA LYS A 18 42.49 -1.85 6.61
C LYS A 18 43.67 -2.59 7.26
N SER A 19 44.80 -1.92 7.39
CA SER A 19 46.07 -2.55 7.83
C SER A 19 46.28 -2.58 9.35
N LYS A 20 45.41 -1.95 10.14
CA LYS A 20 45.58 -1.84 11.59
C LYS A 20 44.76 -2.87 12.36
N ASP A 21 45.44 -3.64 13.20
CA ASP A 21 44.81 -4.63 14.09
C ASP A 21 44.26 -4.02 15.40
N VAL A 22 44.69 -2.81 15.76
CA VAL A 22 44.30 -2.14 17.02
C VAL A 22 43.02 -1.32 16.83
N VAL A 23 41.97 -1.64 17.60
CA VAL A 23 40.63 -1.05 17.49
C VAL A 23 40.64 0.47 17.76
N GLU A 24 41.32 0.95 18.80
CA GLU A 24 41.41 2.39 19.12
C GLU A 24 42.09 3.18 18.00
N SER A 25 43.06 2.55 17.33
CA SER A 25 43.72 3.17 16.19
C SER A 25 42.80 3.24 14.97
N ARG A 26 41.93 2.25 14.77
CA ARG A 26 40.88 2.28 13.73
C ARG A 26 39.84 3.36 14.05
N VAL A 27 39.43 3.53 15.31
CA VAL A 27 38.50 4.60 15.74
C VAL A 27 39.03 5.98 15.35
N GLN A 28 40.30 6.28 15.64
CA GLN A 28 40.90 7.58 15.30
C GLN A 28 40.95 7.81 13.78
N LEU A 29 41.25 6.78 13.01
CA LEU A 29 41.29 6.87 11.55
C LEU A 29 39.90 7.01 10.93
N VAL A 30 38.88 6.34 11.49
CA VAL A 30 37.47 6.52 11.08
C VAL A 30 37.00 7.94 11.39
N LYS A 31 37.33 8.49 12.56
CA LYS A 31 37.04 9.91 12.86
C LYS A 31 37.76 10.86 11.89
N LYS A 32 39.01 10.55 11.52
CA LYS A 32 39.75 11.30 10.49
C LYS A 32 39.04 11.23 9.14
N LEU A 33 38.52 10.06 8.75
CA LEU A 33 37.73 9.86 7.54
C LEU A 33 36.46 10.74 7.53
N GLY A 34 35.82 10.90 8.69
CA GLY A 34 34.69 11.82 8.84
C GLY A 34 35.03 13.30 8.65
N ASN A 35 36.30 13.71 8.79
CA ASN A 35 36.71 15.10 8.65
C ASN A 35 37.15 15.47 7.22
N LEU A 36 37.21 14.50 6.31
CA LEU A 36 37.54 14.75 4.91
C LEU A 36 36.34 15.33 4.15
N GLU A 37 36.59 16.26 3.24
CA GLU A 37 35.58 16.75 2.30
C GLU A 37 35.60 15.87 1.05
N ILE A 38 34.57 15.05 0.89
CA ILE A 38 34.41 14.17 -0.27
C ILE A 38 33.43 14.83 -1.24
N SER A 39 33.95 15.27 -2.40
CA SER A 39 33.12 15.88 -3.45
C SER A 39 32.73 14.91 -4.57
N ASP A 40 33.45 13.80 -4.70
CA ASP A 40 33.33 12.88 -5.85
C ASP A 40 32.57 11.60 -5.45
N GLN A 41 31.60 11.21 -6.27
CA GLN A 41 30.69 10.08 -5.99
C GLN A 41 31.42 8.73 -5.90
N SER A 42 32.49 8.51 -6.68
CA SER A 42 33.32 7.30 -6.63
C SER A 42 34.04 7.12 -5.29
N ASP A 43 34.49 8.24 -4.72
CA ASP A 43 35.23 8.28 -3.47
C ASP A 43 34.28 7.97 -2.30
N LEU A 44 33.05 8.49 -2.37
CA LEU A 44 31.97 8.16 -1.42
C LEU A 44 31.61 6.66 -1.46
N VAL A 45 31.52 6.07 -2.66
CA VAL A 45 31.27 4.62 -2.80
C VAL A 45 32.40 3.82 -2.15
N SER A 46 33.66 4.20 -2.38
CA SER A 46 34.83 3.51 -1.81
C SER A 46 34.87 3.60 -0.28
N VAL A 47 34.48 4.75 0.29
CA VAL A 47 34.30 4.91 1.74
C VAL A 47 33.21 3.97 2.24
N MET A 48 32.04 3.95 1.60
CA MET A 48 30.92 3.16 2.08
C MET A 48 31.12 1.65 1.94
N GLU A 49 31.78 1.20 0.87
CA GLU A 49 32.20 -0.20 0.72
C GLU A 49 33.15 -0.63 1.83
N CYS A 50 34.11 0.23 2.16
CA CYS A 50 35.02 0.01 3.27
C CYS A 50 34.26 -0.13 4.61
N LEU A 51 33.29 0.74 4.88
CA LEU A 51 32.51 0.72 6.14
C LEU A 51 31.56 -0.50 6.29
N THR A 52 31.19 -1.19 5.21
CA THR A 52 30.05 -2.14 5.21
C THR A 52 30.38 -3.62 5.08
N VAL A 53 31.54 -4.03 4.54
CA VAL A 53 31.80 -5.45 4.24
C VAL A 53 31.77 -6.32 5.51
N SER A 54 31.03 -7.43 5.48
CA SER A 54 31.42 -8.77 5.98
C SER A 54 30.39 -9.80 5.50
N ASN A 55 30.91 -10.79 4.76
CA ASN A 55 30.42 -12.07 4.22
C ASN A 55 29.23 -12.16 3.21
N PRO A 56 29.43 -12.83 2.04
CA PRO A 56 28.39 -13.20 1.09
C PRO A 56 27.84 -14.59 1.45
N MET A 57 26.67 -14.64 2.07
CA MET A 57 25.84 -15.85 2.06
C MET A 57 24.38 -15.47 1.87
N ALA A 58 24.10 -14.88 0.70
CA ALA A 58 22.85 -15.02 -0.04
C ALA A 58 22.93 -14.15 -1.30
N VAL A 59 22.49 -14.73 -2.42
CA VAL A 59 22.39 -14.14 -3.77
C VAL A 59 23.63 -14.32 -4.66
N ASP A 60 23.79 -15.55 -5.13
CA ASP A 60 24.48 -15.89 -6.37
C ASP A 60 23.87 -15.15 -7.56
N ILE A 61 24.73 -14.51 -8.37
CA ILE A 61 24.75 -14.41 -9.85
C ILE A 61 25.64 -13.24 -10.32
N VAL A 62 25.97 -12.26 -9.47
CA VAL A 62 26.92 -11.18 -9.83
C VAL A 62 28.33 -11.42 -9.26
N PHE A 63 28.50 -12.45 -8.43
CA PHE A 63 29.76 -12.79 -7.74
C PHE A 63 30.92 -13.21 -8.67
N PHE A 64 30.67 -13.49 -9.96
CA PHE A 64 31.70 -14.06 -10.83
C PHE A 64 32.57 -13.04 -11.60
N LEU A 65 32.30 -11.74 -11.53
CA LEU A 65 33.03 -10.75 -12.37
C LEU A 65 33.89 -9.72 -11.62
N VAL A 66 33.90 -9.68 -10.28
CA VAL A 66 34.70 -8.69 -9.51
C VAL A 66 35.50 -9.33 -8.36
N ASN A 67 35.96 -10.57 -8.52
CA ASN A 67 36.82 -11.21 -7.51
C ASN A 67 38.30 -10.92 -7.78
N SER A 68 38.86 -9.91 -7.10
CA SER A 68 40.28 -9.85 -6.72
C SER A 68 40.52 -8.84 -5.59
N VAL A 69 39.78 -8.93 -4.46
CA VAL A 69 40.27 -8.40 -3.17
C VAL A 69 39.77 -9.32 -2.04
N PRO A 70 40.66 -9.94 -1.25
CA PRO A 70 40.26 -10.76 -0.12
C PRO A 70 39.71 -9.88 1.02
N SER A 71 38.52 -10.24 1.51
CA SER A 71 38.04 -10.09 2.89
C SER A 71 38.71 -9.03 3.77
N LEU A 72 38.08 -7.86 3.93
CA LEU A 72 38.29 -7.00 5.11
C LEU A 72 37.01 -6.24 5.43
N ALA A 73 36.50 -6.51 6.61
CA ALA A 73 35.27 -5.98 7.16
C ALA A 73 35.59 -4.94 8.23
N PHE A 74 35.10 -3.71 8.11
CA PHE A 74 35.21 -2.77 9.24
C PHE A 74 34.16 -3.02 10.32
N TRP A 75 33.02 -3.56 9.93
CA TRP A 75 31.95 -3.96 10.84
C TRP A 75 32.17 -5.39 11.32
N GLU A 76 32.32 -5.58 12.62
CA GLU A 76 32.41 -6.92 13.22
C GLU A 76 31.13 -7.22 14.02
N ASP A 77 30.56 -8.41 13.82
CA ASP A 77 29.28 -8.82 14.43
C ASP A 77 29.38 -9.18 15.93
N PHE A 78 30.56 -8.99 16.53
CA PHE A 78 30.84 -9.31 17.93
C PHE A 78 29.98 -8.48 18.89
N THR A 79 29.67 -9.11 20.03
CA THR A 79 28.81 -8.59 21.09
C THR A 79 29.46 -7.41 21.82
N CYS A 80 28.65 -6.58 22.47
CA CYS A 80 29.06 -5.39 23.24
C CYS A 80 29.84 -5.70 24.53
N LEU A 81 30.61 -6.79 24.53
CA LEU A 81 31.47 -7.22 25.62
C LEU A 81 32.80 -6.44 25.65
N ASP A 82 33.11 -5.70 24.58
CA ASP A 82 34.29 -4.85 24.47
C ASP A 82 33.88 -3.40 24.14
N VAL A 83 34.21 -2.47 25.04
CA VAL A 83 33.94 -1.03 24.92
C VAL A 83 34.65 -0.43 23.71
N SER A 84 35.82 -0.95 23.34
CA SER A 84 36.60 -0.47 22.20
C SER A 84 35.85 -0.72 20.87
N GLN A 85 35.25 -1.89 20.72
CA GLN A 85 34.50 -2.28 19.53
C GLN A 85 33.17 -1.51 19.40
N CYS A 86 32.51 -1.23 20.53
CA CYS A 86 31.33 -0.37 20.54
C CYS A 86 31.67 1.06 20.11
N THR A 87 32.83 1.56 20.53
CA THR A 87 33.34 2.89 20.13
C THR A 87 33.66 2.95 18.64
N LEU A 88 34.16 1.86 18.06
CA LEU A 88 34.40 1.74 16.62
C LEU A 88 33.11 1.76 15.80
N ASN A 89 32.14 0.92 16.15
CA ASN A 89 30.84 0.89 15.47
C ASN A 89 30.13 2.25 15.57
N LYS A 90 30.20 2.92 16.72
CA LYS A 90 29.70 4.29 16.91
C LYS A 90 30.37 5.29 15.97
N ALA A 91 31.71 5.25 15.86
CA ALA A 91 32.44 6.14 14.95
C ALA A 91 32.07 5.89 13.48
N ILE A 92 31.89 4.62 13.07
CA ILE A 92 31.46 4.25 11.71
C ILE A 92 30.10 4.85 11.39
N VAL A 93 29.13 4.70 12.29
CA VAL A 93 27.77 5.25 12.15
C VAL A 93 27.81 6.77 12.05
N GLN A 94 28.55 7.47 12.91
CA GLN A 94 28.67 8.93 12.88
C GLN A 94 29.24 9.47 11.56
N VAL A 95 30.25 8.79 11.00
CA VAL A 95 30.81 9.13 9.69
C VAL A 95 29.78 8.91 8.60
N ALA A 96 29.00 7.84 8.66
CA ALA A 96 27.93 7.56 7.72
C ALA A 96 26.81 8.62 7.76
N VAL A 97 26.37 9.09 8.94
CA VAL A 97 25.39 10.20 9.05
C VAL A 97 25.86 11.42 8.28
N LYS A 98 27.12 11.83 8.47
CA LYS A 98 27.67 13.04 7.84
C LYS A 98 27.61 12.97 6.31
N TYR A 99 27.81 11.78 5.75
CA TYR A 99 27.78 11.58 4.30
C TYR A 99 26.38 11.27 3.76
N ILE A 100 25.36 11.17 4.61
CA ILE A 100 23.95 11.08 4.15
C ILE A 100 23.41 12.42 3.67
N GLU A 101 23.92 13.53 4.22
CA GLU A 101 23.55 14.88 3.79
C GLU A 101 24.13 15.25 2.41
N THR A 102 24.92 14.37 1.78
CA THR A 102 25.46 14.54 0.42
C THR A 102 24.69 13.65 -0.57
N ASP A 103 24.95 13.79 -1.89
CA ASP A 103 24.28 12.96 -2.90
C ASP A 103 24.69 11.48 -2.79
N ILE A 104 23.89 10.70 -2.03
CA ILE A 104 24.10 9.28 -1.77
C ILE A 104 23.58 8.35 -2.86
N SER A 105 23.13 8.88 -4.01
CA SER A 105 22.49 8.09 -5.07
C SER A 105 23.33 6.90 -5.56
N GLY A 106 24.66 6.97 -5.45
CA GLY A 106 25.60 5.91 -5.83
C GLY A 106 25.90 4.86 -4.76
N CYS A 107 25.55 5.10 -3.50
CA CYS A 107 25.97 4.28 -2.34
C CYS A 107 24.82 3.92 -1.38
N LEU A 108 23.57 4.15 -1.77
CA LEU A 108 22.40 3.91 -0.93
C LEU A 108 22.25 2.46 -0.45
N LEU A 109 22.61 1.46 -1.27
CA LEU A 109 22.57 0.06 -0.85
C LEU A 109 23.53 -0.19 0.31
N GLN A 110 24.71 0.42 0.26
CA GLN A 110 25.71 0.38 1.32
C GLN A 110 25.19 1.08 2.58
N PHE A 111 24.55 2.25 2.44
CA PHE A 111 23.90 2.93 3.57
C PHE A 111 22.79 2.11 4.23
N LEU A 112 21.93 1.46 3.46
CA LEU A 112 20.87 0.59 3.99
C LEU A 112 21.42 -0.69 4.61
N SER A 113 22.46 -1.28 4.02
CA SER A 113 23.19 -2.41 4.60
C SER A 113 23.85 -2.03 5.92
N LEU A 114 24.51 -0.87 5.97
CA LEU A 114 25.08 -0.32 7.19
C LEU A 114 24.01 -0.05 8.24
N GLY A 115 22.88 0.55 7.86
CA GLY A 115 21.74 0.81 8.73
C GLY A 115 21.15 -0.48 9.31
N SER A 116 21.06 -1.56 8.53
CA SER A 116 20.64 -2.88 9.00
C SER A 116 21.62 -3.49 10.01
N LYS A 117 22.92 -3.42 9.72
CA LYS A 117 23.97 -3.89 10.64
C LYS A 117 23.98 -3.08 11.93
N ALA A 118 23.90 -1.75 11.83
CA ALA A 118 23.78 -0.84 12.95
C ALA A 118 22.54 -1.13 13.80
N SER A 119 21.40 -1.45 13.16
CA SER A 119 20.17 -1.91 13.83
C SER A 119 20.41 -3.11 14.72
N ILE A 120 21.01 -4.17 14.17
CA ILE A 120 21.32 -5.42 14.88
C ILE A 120 22.29 -5.16 16.05
N TRP A 121 23.31 -4.33 15.82
CA TRP A 121 24.28 -3.99 16.86
C TRP A 121 23.65 -3.20 18.01
N CYS A 122 22.90 -2.11 17.78
CA CYS A 122 22.32 -1.42 18.94
C CYS A 122 21.21 -2.23 19.62
N LYS A 123 20.51 -3.15 18.94
CA LYS A 123 19.64 -4.12 19.65
C LYS A 123 20.42 -4.95 20.66
N LYS A 124 21.58 -5.49 20.24
CA LYS A 124 22.46 -6.25 21.13
C LYS A 124 23.04 -5.35 22.24
N HIS A 125 23.38 -4.11 21.92
CA HIS A 125 23.92 -3.13 22.87
C HIS A 125 22.90 -2.76 23.94
N LEU A 126 21.69 -2.36 23.53
CA LEU A 126 20.59 -2.02 24.41
C LEU A 126 20.23 -3.19 25.34
N LYS A 127 20.14 -4.41 24.81
CA LYS A 127 19.91 -5.61 25.63
C LYS A 127 21.02 -5.84 26.67
N MET A 128 22.27 -5.49 26.38
CA MET A 128 23.38 -5.63 27.33
C MET A 128 23.35 -4.52 28.39
N THR A 129 23.10 -3.27 27.99
CA THR A 129 22.98 -2.12 28.90
C THR A 129 21.79 -2.27 29.87
N LEU A 130 20.66 -2.81 29.41
CA LEU A 130 19.50 -3.13 30.26
C LEU A 130 19.78 -4.25 31.28
N MET A 131 20.75 -5.12 31.00
CA MET A 131 21.11 -6.26 31.85
C MET A 131 22.27 -5.93 32.81
N SER A 132 22.90 -4.75 32.72
CA SER A 132 23.92 -4.30 33.67
C SER A 132 23.28 -3.53 34.83
N THR A 133 23.57 -3.95 36.07
CA THR A 133 23.03 -3.35 37.31
C THR A 133 23.74 -2.08 37.76
N GLU A 134 24.66 -1.54 36.97
CA GLU A 134 25.37 -0.30 37.29
C GLU A 134 24.68 0.88 36.57
N GLU A 135 24.37 1.94 37.33
CA GLU A 135 23.91 3.25 36.82
C GLU A 135 25.02 3.90 35.98
N SER A 136 25.32 3.35 34.80
CA SER A 136 26.21 3.97 33.83
C SER A 136 25.39 4.66 32.73
N GLN A 137 25.07 5.92 33.04
CA GLN A 137 25.05 7.06 32.13
C GLN A 137 23.90 7.19 31.12
N GLU A 138 23.03 8.15 31.45
CA GLU A 138 22.04 8.84 30.61
C GLU A 138 22.57 9.35 29.24
N GLU A 139 23.89 9.31 28.97
CA GLU A 139 24.50 9.59 27.66
C GLU A 139 24.43 8.40 26.66
N GLU A 140 24.08 7.20 27.11
CA GLU A 140 24.04 5.99 26.26
C GLU A 140 22.75 5.88 25.41
N HIS A 141 21.66 6.51 25.86
CA HIS A 141 20.31 6.40 25.28
C HIS A 141 20.12 7.30 24.04
N TYR A 142 20.95 8.35 23.90
CA TYR A 142 21.03 9.16 22.68
C TYR A 142 21.57 8.37 21.47
N ASN A 143 22.14 7.15 21.67
CA ASN A 143 22.82 6.40 20.60
C ASN A 143 21.89 5.53 19.72
N ILE A 144 20.66 5.24 20.17
CA ILE A 144 19.63 4.59 19.35
C ILE A 144 19.12 5.57 18.28
N PHE A 145 19.08 6.87 18.58
CA PHE A 145 18.65 7.92 17.65
C PHE A 145 19.51 7.98 16.37
N PHE A 146 20.82 7.73 16.46
CA PHE A 146 21.70 7.73 15.27
C PHE A 146 21.38 6.62 14.27
N GLN A 147 20.83 5.48 14.73
CA GLN A 147 20.36 4.41 13.83
C GLN A 147 19.18 4.88 12.96
N LEU A 148 18.37 5.75 13.54
CA LEU A 148 17.04 6.09 13.07
C LEU A 148 17.10 7.27 12.11
N ASP A 149 17.98 8.24 12.35
CA ASP A 149 18.19 9.38 11.43
C ASP A 149 18.86 8.94 10.12
N ILE A 150 19.94 8.13 10.17
CA ILE A 150 20.54 7.55 8.95
C ILE A 150 19.50 6.79 8.13
N THR A 151 18.70 5.96 8.79
CA THR A 151 17.70 5.13 8.13
C THR A 151 16.57 5.97 7.56
N LYS A 152 16.04 6.91 8.34
CA LYS A 152 14.98 7.84 7.94
C LYS A 152 15.43 8.71 6.77
N ASP A 153 16.64 9.25 6.83
CA ASP A 153 17.17 10.15 5.82
C ASP A 153 17.54 9.37 4.54
N SER A 154 18.10 8.17 4.66
CA SER A 154 18.29 7.23 3.54
C SER A 154 16.96 6.82 2.87
N VAL A 155 15.90 6.65 3.67
CA VAL A 155 14.54 6.41 3.18
C VAL A 155 13.94 7.69 2.58
N SER A 156 14.29 8.87 3.09
CA SER A 156 13.77 10.14 2.58
C SER A 156 14.30 10.50 1.20
N GLU A 157 15.57 10.14 0.93
CA GLU A 157 16.28 10.29 -0.35
C GLU A 157 15.79 9.31 -1.44
N LEU A 158 14.83 8.42 -1.12
CA LEU A 158 14.20 7.50 -2.08
C LEU A 158 13.56 8.19 -3.29
N LYS A 159 13.31 9.51 -3.26
CA LYS A 159 12.73 10.26 -4.39
C LYS A 159 13.60 10.21 -5.65
N ASN A 160 14.93 10.10 -5.53
CA ASN A 160 15.85 10.05 -6.67
C ASN A 160 15.87 8.67 -7.39
N TRP A 161 15.09 7.69 -6.92
CA TRP A 161 15.04 6.35 -7.51
C TRP A 161 14.28 6.22 -8.80
N PHE A 162 13.44 7.17 -9.22
CA PHE A 162 12.71 6.97 -10.49
C PHE A 162 13.68 6.73 -11.67
N ILE A 163 14.85 7.38 -11.62
CA ILE A 163 15.94 7.18 -12.58
C ILE A 163 16.57 5.78 -12.45
N TRP A 164 16.65 5.23 -11.23
CA TRP A 164 17.27 3.93 -10.95
C TRP A 164 16.30 2.73 -11.05
N LEU A 165 15.01 2.94 -10.84
CA LEU A 165 13.93 1.98 -11.04
C LEU A 165 13.95 1.41 -12.46
N ARG A 166 14.35 2.25 -13.43
CA ARG A 166 14.55 1.90 -14.83
C ARG A 166 15.80 1.04 -15.09
N SER A 167 16.73 0.94 -14.13
CA SER A 167 18.03 0.24 -14.25
C SER A 167 18.05 -1.20 -13.72
N GLY A 168 16.92 -1.72 -13.21
CA GLY A 168 16.72 -3.14 -12.88
C GLY A 168 17.24 -3.62 -11.52
N LYS A 169 17.95 -2.79 -10.75
CA LYS A 169 18.50 -3.16 -9.44
C LYS A 169 17.67 -2.67 -8.22
N SER A 170 16.58 -1.91 -8.42
CA SER A 170 15.75 -1.31 -7.35
C SER A 170 15.09 -2.28 -6.36
N TYR A 171 14.88 -3.54 -6.74
CA TYR A 171 14.10 -4.48 -5.93
C TYR A 171 14.81 -4.86 -4.62
N THR A 172 16.14 -4.99 -4.64
CA THR A 172 16.93 -5.34 -3.44
C THR A 172 16.84 -4.26 -2.38
N VAL A 173 16.71 -3.01 -2.83
CA VAL A 173 16.73 -1.86 -1.97
C VAL A 173 15.36 -1.65 -1.32
N ILE A 174 14.26 -1.87 -2.06
CA ILE A 174 12.90 -1.93 -1.50
C ILE A 174 12.79 -3.07 -0.48
N ASP A 175 13.27 -4.27 -0.81
CA ASP A 175 13.25 -5.42 0.11
C ASP A 175 14.07 -5.15 1.37
N ALA A 176 15.23 -4.49 1.24
CA ALA A 176 16.05 -4.07 2.38
C ALA A 176 15.29 -3.10 3.29
N VAL A 177 14.62 -2.08 2.75
CA VAL A 177 13.81 -1.13 3.54
C VAL A 177 12.68 -1.85 4.28
N ILE A 178 11.97 -2.78 3.63
CA ILE A 178 10.89 -3.56 4.26
C ILE A 178 11.43 -4.45 5.38
N ARG A 179 12.55 -5.17 5.13
CA ARG A 179 13.20 -6.01 6.14
C ARG A 179 13.69 -5.19 7.32
N LEU A 180 14.27 -4.03 7.07
CA LEU A 180 14.77 -3.12 8.08
C LEU A 180 13.65 -2.67 9.03
N CYS A 181 12.54 -2.18 8.48
CA CYS A 181 11.37 -1.79 9.29
C CYS A 181 10.82 -2.96 10.10
N ARG A 182 10.83 -4.18 9.54
CA ARG A 182 10.41 -5.39 10.24
C ARG A 182 11.32 -5.73 11.42
N VAL A 183 12.64 -5.67 11.22
CA VAL A 183 13.63 -5.93 12.27
C VAL A 183 13.49 -4.91 13.41
N TYR A 184 13.34 -3.62 13.08
CA TYR A 184 13.12 -2.58 14.09
C TYR A 184 11.82 -2.80 14.88
N SER A 185 10.71 -3.09 14.20
CA SER A 185 9.42 -3.34 14.86
C SER A 185 9.47 -4.56 15.78
N GLN A 186 10.14 -5.63 15.37
CA GLN A 186 10.31 -6.84 16.17
C GLN A 186 11.27 -6.65 17.36
N ALA A 187 12.30 -5.81 17.22
CA ALA A 187 13.22 -5.50 18.30
C ALA A 187 12.49 -4.80 19.45
N VAL A 188 11.69 -3.78 19.12
CA VAL A 188 10.91 -3.01 20.10
C VAL A 188 9.85 -3.89 20.76
N ASN A 189 9.12 -4.74 20.02
CA ASN A 189 8.08 -5.60 20.61
C ASN A 189 8.64 -6.67 21.58
N GLN A 190 9.87 -7.15 21.38
CA GLN A 190 10.49 -8.14 22.27
C GLN A 190 10.90 -7.53 23.63
N GLU A 191 11.26 -6.25 23.68
CA GLU A 191 11.62 -5.55 24.93
C GLU A 191 10.43 -5.40 25.89
N PHE A 192 9.20 -5.33 25.36
CA PHE A 192 7.98 -5.25 26.19
C PHE A 192 7.50 -6.60 26.73
N SER A 193 7.98 -7.72 26.18
CA SER A 193 7.50 -9.06 26.55
C SER A 193 8.31 -9.71 27.68
N ASP A 194 9.57 -9.32 27.83
CA ASP A 194 10.54 -9.91 28.78
C ASP A 194 10.72 -9.07 30.08
N GLY A 195 9.93 -8.01 30.28
CA GLY A 195 10.05 -7.11 31.44
C GLY A 195 9.53 -7.73 32.74
N ASN A 196 10.43 -8.05 33.67
CA ASN A 196 10.10 -8.39 35.05
C ASN A 196 9.53 -7.13 35.77
N PRO A 197 8.42 -7.22 36.55
CA PRO A 197 7.62 -6.04 36.92
C PRO A 197 8.17 -5.19 38.08
N GLU A 198 9.46 -5.27 38.43
CA GLU A 198 9.98 -4.74 39.69
C GLU A 198 11.04 -3.64 39.62
N THR A 199 11.25 -2.97 38.48
CA THR A 199 12.18 -1.81 38.39
C THR A 199 11.49 -0.48 38.06
N ASP A 200 12.05 0.60 38.59
CA ASP A 200 11.47 1.93 38.75
C ASP A 200 10.63 2.44 37.57
N LYS A 201 9.35 2.66 37.87
CA LYS A 201 8.26 2.89 36.90
C LYS A 201 8.39 4.13 36.02
N ASN A 202 9.11 5.16 36.46
CA ASN A 202 9.05 6.47 35.78
C ASN A 202 10.16 6.68 34.73
N CYS A 203 11.29 5.97 34.81
CA CYS A 203 12.42 6.16 33.89
C CYS A 203 12.32 5.20 32.68
N MET A 204 11.98 3.93 32.92
CA MET A 204 11.77 2.93 31.84
C MET A 204 10.60 3.29 30.90
N GLU A 205 9.57 3.97 31.41
CA GLU A 205 8.37 4.31 30.64
C GLU A 205 8.63 5.42 29.60
N PHE A 206 9.53 6.37 29.88
CA PHE A 206 9.87 7.47 28.96
C PHE A 206 10.68 6.99 27.74
N GLU A 207 11.67 6.12 27.97
CA GLU A 207 12.55 5.60 26.92
C GLU A 207 11.87 4.57 26.02
N ALA A 208 11.01 3.73 26.59
CA ALA A 208 10.21 2.79 25.82
C ALA A 208 9.22 3.53 24.88
N THR A 209 8.66 4.64 25.35
CA THR A 209 7.72 5.47 24.56
C THR A 209 8.44 6.24 23.46
N SER A 210 9.67 6.71 23.69
CA SER A 210 10.47 7.38 22.66
C SER A 210 10.88 6.40 21.55
N ASN A 211 11.41 5.21 21.87
CA ASN A 211 11.80 4.19 20.89
C ASN A 211 10.64 3.73 20.01
N LEU A 212 9.48 3.45 20.59
CA LEU A 212 8.25 3.11 19.87
C LEU A 212 7.83 4.24 18.92
N THR A 213 7.98 5.49 19.37
CA THR A 213 7.66 6.68 18.57
C THR A 213 8.57 6.80 17.35
N HIS A 214 9.86 6.52 17.47
CA HIS A 214 10.81 6.61 16.36
C HIS A 214 10.68 5.48 15.34
N VAL A 215 10.56 4.22 15.77
CA VAL A 215 10.34 3.10 14.83
C VAL A 215 9.05 3.31 14.03
N SER A 216 8.02 3.83 14.70
CA SER A 216 6.78 4.23 14.03
C SER A 216 7.00 5.37 13.02
N ASN A 217 7.86 6.36 13.31
CA ASN A 217 8.17 7.45 12.37
C ASN A 217 8.97 6.97 11.14
N ILE A 218 9.90 6.02 11.30
CA ILE A 218 10.61 5.42 10.16
C ILE A 218 9.68 4.59 9.31
N THR A 219 8.86 3.75 9.95
CA THR A 219 7.91 2.90 9.25
C THR A 219 6.90 3.76 8.48
N LYS A 220 6.43 4.87 9.08
CA LYS A 220 5.64 5.90 8.39
C LYS A 220 6.37 6.45 7.17
N CYS A 221 7.62 6.91 7.33
CA CYS A 221 8.40 7.47 6.22
C CYS A 221 8.59 6.45 5.09
N ALA A 222 8.88 5.20 5.42
CA ALA A 222 8.98 4.11 4.45
C ALA A 222 7.65 3.88 3.71
N ILE A 223 6.52 3.85 4.41
CA ILE A 223 5.20 3.72 3.79
C ILE A 223 4.93 4.86 2.81
N GLU A 224 5.11 6.11 3.24
CA GLU A 224 4.90 7.31 2.41
C GLU A 224 5.75 7.25 1.14
N LYS A 225 7.03 6.89 1.26
CA LYS A 225 7.95 6.80 0.12
C LYS A 225 7.61 5.65 -0.83
N LEU A 226 7.22 4.49 -0.30
CA LEU A 226 6.77 3.38 -1.12
C LEU A 226 5.48 3.72 -1.88
N CYS A 227 4.57 4.48 -1.26
CA CYS A 227 3.38 5.01 -1.93
C CYS A 227 3.74 6.01 -3.04
N GLU A 228 4.60 7.01 -2.77
CA GLU A 228 5.08 7.96 -3.78
C GLU A 228 5.68 7.23 -5.00
N LEU A 229 6.58 6.26 -4.75
CA LEU A 229 7.18 5.45 -5.82
C LEU A 229 6.15 4.57 -6.53
N GLY A 230 5.14 4.06 -5.81
CA GLY A 230 4.05 3.25 -6.38
C GLY A 230 3.21 4.04 -7.38
N ILE A 231 2.90 5.30 -7.08
CA ILE A 231 2.19 6.22 -7.98
C ILE A 231 3.03 6.50 -9.22
N LEU A 232 4.32 6.79 -9.05
CA LEU A 232 5.23 7.05 -10.18
C LEU A 232 5.36 5.82 -11.09
N ALA A 233 5.48 4.62 -10.50
CA ALA A 233 5.55 3.36 -11.25
C ALA A 233 4.24 3.06 -12.01
N ALA A 234 3.09 3.43 -11.46
CA ALA A 234 1.79 3.32 -12.13
C ALA A 234 1.71 4.23 -13.37
N ASN A 235 2.25 5.45 -13.27
CA ASN A 235 2.23 6.44 -14.35
C ASN A 235 3.14 6.11 -15.54
N ASP A 236 4.15 5.22 -15.40
CA ASP A 236 5.07 4.83 -16.49
C ASP A 236 4.48 3.75 -17.43
N GLY A 237 3.16 3.48 -17.36
CA GLY A 237 2.45 2.72 -18.41
C GLY A 237 2.69 1.20 -18.43
N GLY A 238 3.03 0.61 -17.27
CA GLY A 238 3.13 -0.84 -17.09
C GLY A 238 4.51 -1.46 -17.36
N SER A 239 5.51 -0.66 -17.75
CA SER A 239 6.93 -1.05 -17.81
C SER A 239 7.49 -1.54 -16.46
N LEU A 240 6.89 -1.10 -15.35
CA LEU A 240 7.36 -1.32 -13.98
C LEU A 240 6.39 -2.20 -13.15
N VAL A 241 5.56 -3.04 -13.77
CA VAL A 241 4.56 -3.88 -13.06
C VAL A 241 5.17 -4.74 -11.95
N THR A 242 6.35 -5.31 -12.16
CA THR A 242 7.06 -6.10 -11.14
C THR A 242 7.43 -5.24 -9.94
N ILE A 243 7.85 -4.01 -10.15
CA ILE A 243 8.24 -3.08 -9.09
C ILE A 243 7.01 -2.55 -8.36
N LEU A 244 5.96 -2.17 -9.10
CA LEU A 244 4.66 -1.79 -8.56
C LEU A 244 4.14 -2.86 -7.58
N ASN A 245 4.24 -4.14 -7.95
CA ASN A 245 3.86 -5.26 -7.10
C ASN A 245 4.67 -5.30 -5.78
N VAL A 246 5.98 -5.10 -5.85
CA VAL A 246 6.86 -5.10 -4.68
C VAL A 246 6.57 -3.90 -3.77
N LEU A 247 6.36 -2.71 -4.34
CA LEU A 247 6.09 -1.48 -3.60
C LEU A 247 4.81 -1.59 -2.77
N TRP A 248 3.68 -1.93 -3.41
CA TRP A 248 2.40 -2.02 -2.71
C TRP A 248 2.31 -3.22 -1.75
N LYS A 249 2.96 -4.36 -2.07
CA LYS A 249 3.12 -5.45 -1.09
C LYS A 249 3.94 -4.99 0.12
N GLY A 250 4.96 -4.17 -0.11
CA GLY A 250 5.74 -3.52 0.95
C GLY A 250 4.86 -2.66 1.84
N VAL A 251 4.08 -1.74 1.26
CA VAL A 251 3.13 -0.87 1.98
C VAL A 251 2.18 -1.71 2.85
N VAL A 252 1.51 -2.72 2.29
CA VAL A 252 0.60 -3.59 3.04
C VAL A 252 1.33 -4.32 4.17
N SER A 253 2.54 -4.82 3.92
CA SER A 253 3.33 -5.52 4.93
C SER A 253 3.74 -4.62 6.09
N LEU A 254 4.13 -3.37 5.81
CA LEU A 254 4.52 -2.39 6.84
C LEU A 254 3.32 -1.91 7.65
N LEU A 255 2.18 -1.69 6.99
CA LEU A 255 0.91 -1.39 7.65
C LEU A 255 0.48 -2.53 8.58
N GLN A 256 0.60 -3.79 8.15
CA GLN A 256 0.32 -4.95 9.01
C GLN A 256 1.22 -5.01 10.24
N LEU A 257 2.50 -4.65 10.10
CA LEU A 257 3.46 -4.67 11.20
C LEU A 257 3.15 -3.65 12.30
N GLY A 258 2.57 -2.50 11.95
CA GLY A 258 2.28 -1.43 12.92
C GLY A 258 0.80 -1.13 13.10
N LYS A 259 -0.09 -2.13 12.95
CA LYS A 259 -1.57 -1.97 12.95
C LYS A 259 -2.07 -0.97 14.00
N GLU A 260 -1.68 -1.11 15.26
CA GLU A 260 -2.18 -0.25 16.36
C GLU A 260 -1.42 1.08 16.47
N THR A 261 -0.10 1.06 16.32
CA THR A 261 0.76 2.22 16.56
C THR A 261 0.82 3.21 15.40
N LEU A 262 0.65 2.72 14.15
CA LEU A 262 0.69 3.53 12.93
C LEU A 262 -0.67 4.13 12.58
N ALA A 263 -1.78 3.59 13.10
CA ALA A 263 -3.12 4.10 12.81
C ALA A 263 -3.29 5.59 13.12
N VAL A 264 -2.55 6.09 14.12
CA VAL A 264 -2.59 7.50 14.56
C VAL A 264 -1.63 8.38 13.77
N LYS A 265 -0.62 7.80 13.11
CA LYS A 265 0.51 8.54 12.51
C LYS A 265 0.53 8.53 10.98
N VAL A 266 0.06 7.45 10.38
CA VAL A 266 -0.04 7.27 8.94
C VAL A 266 -1.46 7.57 8.52
N SER A 267 -1.64 8.41 7.50
CA SER A 267 -2.95 8.64 6.91
C SER A 267 -3.35 7.45 6.03
N VAL A 268 -3.86 6.40 6.66
CA VAL A 268 -4.30 5.17 5.96
C VAL A 268 -5.44 5.48 4.99
N ALA A 269 -6.32 6.42 5.37
CA ALA A 269 -7.37 6.95 4.50
C ALA A 269 -6.80 7.48 3.17
N ASP A 270 -5.72 8.27 3.20
CA ASP A 270 -5.10 8.82 1.97
C ASP A 270 -4.48 7.72 1.09
N ILE A 271 -3.95 6.65 1.70
CA ILE A 271 -3.42 5.49 0.96
C ILE A 271 -4.56 4.77 0.23
N ILE A 272 -5.71 4.58 0.90
CA ILE A 272 -6.92 4.00 0.28
C ILE A 272 -7.38 4.91 -0.87
N LEU A 273 -7.51 6.22 -0.66
CA LEU A 273 -7.88 7.19 -1.69
C LEU A 273 -6.94 7.15 -2.90
N THR A 274 -5.64 7.00 -2.66
CA THR A 274 -4.63 6.87 -3.72
C THR A 274 -4.86 5.60 -4.56
N LEU A 275 -5.15 4.46 -3.92
CA LEU A 275 -5.45 3.23 -4.65
C LEU A 275 -6.74 3.35 -5.47
N LEU A 276 -7.78 3.97 -4.91
CA LEU A 276 -9.04 4.20 -5.61
C LEU A 276 -8.88 5.19 -6.78
N SER A 277 -8.04 6.22 -6.64
CA SER A 277 -7.76 7.15 -7.74
C SER A 277 -7.01 6.48 -8.88
N LEU A 278 -6.05 5.59 -8.59
CA LEU A 278 -5.36 4.77 -9.58
C LEU A 278 -6.34 3.84 -10.34
N VAL A 279 -7.31 3.25 -9.64
CA VAL A 279 -8.39 2.47 -10.27
C VAL A 279 -9.21 3.34 -11.21
N ASN A 280 -9.76 4.44 -10.70
CA ASN A 280 -10.67 5.30 -11.47
C ASN A 280 -9.97 5.93 -12.68
N GLU A 281 -8.71 6.36 -12.54
CA GLU A 281 -7.96 6.95 -13.66
C GLU A 281 -7.60 5.91 -14.73
N SER A 282 -7.26 4.68 -14.33
CA SER A 282 -7.00 3.58 -15.27
C SER A 282 -8.26 3.24 -16.10
N LEU A 283 -9.41 3.17 -15.43
CA LEU A 283 -10.70 2.92 -16.09
C LEU A 283 -11.12 4.09 -16.98
N ARG A 284 -10.91 5.34 -16.53
CA ARG A 284 -11.17 6.55 -17.32
C ARG A 284 -10.33 6.59 -18.59
N CYS A 285 -9.04 6.28 -18.49
CA CYS A 285 -8.14 6.23 -19.65
C CYS A 285 -8.61 5.17 -20.66
N ALA A 286 -9.02 4.00 -20.17
CA ALA A 286 -9.53 2.92 -21.03
C ALA A 286 -10.85 3.30 -21.70
N ALA A 287 -11.79 3.89 -20.96
CA ALA A 287 -13.06 4.36 -21.49
C ALA A 287 -12.84 5.37 -22.63
N LYS A 288 -11.99 6.38 -22.43
CA LYS A 288 -11.64 7.37 -23.47
C LYS A 288 -11.02 6.72 -24.71
N ALA A 289 -10.08 5.80 -24.51
CA ALA A 289 -9.39 5.12 -25.59
C ALA A 289 -10.37 4.29 -26.43
N TRP A 290 -11.21 3.48 -25.79
CA TRP A 290 -12.14 2.58 -26.48
C TRP A 290 -13.34 3.31 -27.10
N ASN A 291 -13.80 4.41 -26.48
CA ASN A 291 -14.85 5.25 -27.05
C ASN A 291 -14.38 5.91 -28.37
N SER A 292 -13.09 6.24 -28.48
CA SER A 292 -12.51 6.75 -29.72
C SER A 292 -12.33 5.68 -30.81
N SER A 293 -12.25 4.40 -30.43
CA SER A 293 -11.97 3.27 -31.31
C SER A 293 -13.19 2.37 -31.59
N LEU A 294 -14.42 2.85 -31.34
CA LEU A 294 -15.69 2.10 -31.22
C LEU A 294 -16.03 1.08 -32.34
N LYS A 295 -15.28 1.05 -33.44
CA LYS A 295 -15.49 0.15 -34.59
C LYS A 295 -14.78 -1.20 -34.47
N GLU A 296 -13.81 -1.34 -33.56
CA GLU A 296 -13.03 -2.58 -33.40
C GLU A 296 -13.41 -3.30 -32.12
N THR A 297 -13.66 -4.61 -32.21
CA THR A 297 -13.93 -5.45 -31.04
C THR A 297 -12.70 -5.53 -30.15
N ILE A 298 -12.89 -5.28 -28.84
CA ILE A 298 -11.81 -5.34 -27.87
C ILE A 298 -11.39 -6.79 -27.66
N SER A 299 -10.09 -7.08 -27.86
CA SER A 299 -9.54 -8.41 -27.60
C SER A 299 -9.46 -8.72 -26.10
N VAL A 300 -9.57 -9.99 -25.72
CA VAL A 300 -9.38 -10.45 -24.33
C VAL A 300 -8.03 -9.99 -23.78
N THR A 301 -6.98 -10.04 -24.60
CA THR A 301 -5.63 -9.61 -24.24
C THR A 301 -5.56 -8.13 -23.89
N GLU A 302 -6.25 -7.28 -24.66
CA GLU A 302 -6.28 -5.84 -24.41
C GLU A 302 -7.11 -5.50 -23.17
N ALA A 303 -8.29 -6.10 -23.03
CA ALA A 303 -9.11 -5.94 -21.82
C ALA A 303 -8.35 -6.37 -20.56
N ARG A 304 -7.67 -7.53 -20.58
CA ARG A 304 -6.86 -8.00 -19.44
C ARG A 304 -5.66 -7.09 -19.15
N ARG A 305 -5.03 -6.52 -20.18
CA ARG A 305 -3.92 -5.57 -19.99
C ARG A 305 -4.34 -4.35 -19.15
N ILE A 306 -5.58 -3.89 -19.32
CA ILE A 306 -6.16 -2.79 -18.53
C ILE A 306 -6.65 -3.27 -17.16
N PHE A 307 -7.44 -4.34 -17.11
CA PHE A 307 -8.15 -4.71 -15.88
C PHE A 307 -7.31 -5.47 -14.85
N VAL A 308 -6.21 -6.12 -15.24
CA VAL A 308 -5.31 -6.79 -14.29
C VAL A 308 -4.65 -5.79 -13.31
N PRO A 309 -4.05 -4.67 -13.77
CA PRO A 309 -3.60 -3.61 -12.88
C PRO A 309 -4.71 -3.03 -11.99
N VAL A 310 -5.91 -2.81 -12.54
CA VAL A 310 -7.06 -2.32 -11.78
C VAL A 310 -7.44 -3.27 -10.65
N LYS A 311 -7.55 -4.58 -10.95
CA LYS A 311 -7.76 -5.62 -9.94
C LYS A 311 -6.69 -5.59 -8.87
N PHE A 312 -5.43 -5.41 -9.26
CA PHE A 312 -4.32 -5.33 -8.32
C PHE A 312 -4.47 -4.16 -7.33
N TYR A 313 -4.82 -2.95 -7.80
CA TYR A 313 -5.05 -1.82 -6.90
C TYR A 313 -6.25 -2.07 -5.97
N LEU A 314 -7.36 -2.60 -6.51
CA LEU A 314 -8.54 -2.96 -5.72
C LEU A 314 -8.22 -3.99 -4.63
N ILE A 315 -7.47 -5.05 -4.94
CA ILE A 315 -7.08 -6.06 -3.94
C ILE A 315 -6.28 -5.43 -2.81
N ASN A 316 -5.37 -4.49 -3.10
CA ASN A 316 -4.63 -3.80 -2.06
C ASN A 316 -5.53 -2.88 -1.24
N ALA A 317 -6.49 -2.19 -1.87
CA ALA A 317 -7.47 -1.37 -1.17
C ALA A 317 -8.34 -2.21 -0.23
N VAL A 318 -8.80 -3.40 -0.68
CA VAL A 318 -9.53 -4.38 0.15
C VAL A 318 -8.69 -4.78 1.35
N LYS A 319 -7.44 -5.20 1.14
CA LYS A 319 -6.55 -5.66 2.22
C LYS A 319 -6.32 -4.58 3.28
N ILE A 320 -6.07 -3.33 2.85
CA ILE A 320 -5.84 -2.21 3.76
C ILE A 320 -7.15 -1.85 4.48
N SER A 321 -8.29 -1.88 3.80
CA SER A 321 -9.60 -1.58 4.39
C SER A 321 -10.01 -2.61 5.44
N CYS A 322 -9.77 -3.91 5.19
CA CYS A 322 -9.97 -4.97 6.20
C CYS A 322 -9.02 -4.80 7.40
N LEU A 323 -7.83 -4.27 7.18
CA LEU A 323 -6.83 -4.06 8.24
C LEU A 323 -7.13 -2.80 9.07
N TYR A 324 -7.71 -1.76 8.48
CA TYR A 324 -8.08 -0.52 9.16
C TYR A 324 -9.53 -0.09 8.84
N PRO A 325 -10.55 -0.84 9.29
CA PRO A 325 -11.94 -0.55 8.94
C PRO A 325 -12.40 0.85 9.38
N SER A 326 -11.91 1.33 10.53
CA SER A 326 -12.22 2.68 11.02
C SER A 326 -11.70 3.79 10.11
N GLN A 327 -10.51 3.60 9.50
CA GLN A 327 -9.93 4.55 8.55
C GLN A 327 -10.59 4.43 7.18
N ALA A 328 -10.89 3.20 6.74
CA ALA A 328 -11.64 2.96 5.52
C ALA A 328 -13.05 3.59 5.58
N TYR A 329 -13.70 3.57 6.75
CA TYR A 329 -14.98 4.23 6.94
C TYR A 329 -14.90 5.75 6.71
N LEU A 330 -13.77 6.41 6.96
CA LEU A 330 -13.64 7.86 6.69
C LEU A 330 -13.73 8.19 5.20
N VAL A 331 -13.43 7.23 4.33
CA VAL A 331 -13.40 7.35 2.87
C VAL A 331 -14.43 6.44 2.19
N TYR A 332 -15.48 6.05 2.93
CA TYR A 332 -16.49 5.12 2.45
C TYR A 332 -17.20 5.63 1.19
N ARG A 333 -17.35 6.96 1.07
CA ARG A 333 -18.03 7.59 -0.07
C ARG A 333 -17.23 7.34 -1.34
N GLU A 334 -15.93 7.57 -1.31
CA GLU A 334 -15.02 7.35 -2.43
C GLU A 334 -14.89 5.86 -2.77
N MET A 335 -14.91 4.98 -1.76
CA MET A 335 -14.98 3.53 -1.97
C MET A 335 -16.26 3.15 -2.73
N THR A 336 -17.42 3.61 -2.26
CA THR A 336 -18.69 3.36 -2.94
C THR A 336 -18.74 3.97 -4.34
N HIS A 337 -18.14 5.15 -4.55
CA HIS A 337 -18.03 5.80 -5.84
C HIS A 337 -17.19 5.00 -6.85
N CYS A 338 -16.06 4.46 -6.41
CA CYS A 338 -15.24 3.59 -7.24
C CYS A 338 -16.00 2.33 -7.68
N ILE A 339 -16.72 1.68 -6.76
CA ILE A 339 -17.56 0.51 -7.06
C ILE A 339 -18.67 0.87 -8.05
N MET A 340 -19.31 2.01 -7.84
CA MET A 340 -20.35 2.53 -8.70
C MET A 340 -19.87 2.81 -10.13
N ILE A 341 -18.68 3.38 -10.29
CA ILE A 341 -18.03 3.56 -11.59
C ILE A 341 -17.82 2.21 -12.26
N ILE A 342 -17.27 1.22 -11.55
CA ILE A 342 -17.00 -0.12 -12.11
C ILE A 342 -18.28 -0.79 -12.61
N LEU A 343 -19.34 -0.76 -11.80
CA LEU A 343 -20.62 -1.38 -12.15
C LEU A 343 -21.33 -0.65 -13.29
N THR A 344 -21.33 0.68 -13.28
CA THR A 344 -21.92 1.48 -14.36
C THR A 344 -21.15 1.26 -15.67
N LEU A 345 -19.83 1.20 -15.61
CA LEU A 345 -18.98 0.90 -16.75
C LEU A 345 -19.25 -0.52 -17.30
N LYS A 346 -19.39 -1.52 -16.43
CA LYS A 346 -19.77 -2.89 -16.81
C LYS A 346 -21.07 -2.89 -17.63
N ILE A 347 -22.10 -2.23 -17.10
CA ILE A 347 -23.43 -2.14 -17.72
C ILE A 347 -23.38 -1.39 -19.06
N SER A 348 -22.63 -0.30 -19.11
CA SER A 348 -22.44 0.44 -20.37
C SER A 348 -21.78 -0.44 -21.43
N MET A 349 -20.78 -1.24 -21.05
CA MET A 349 -20.10 -2.15 -21.98
C MET A 349 -20.97 -3.34 -22.41
N SER A 350 -21.91 -3.82 -21.58
CA SER A 350 -22.79 -4.92 -21.96
C SER A 350 -23.78 -4.55 -23.07
N ASN A 351 -24.12 -3.26 -23.18
CA ASN A 351 -25.00 -2.75 -24.24
C ASN A 351 -24.29 -2.62 -25.60
N GLU A 352 -22.95 -2.59 -25.61
CA GLU A 352 -22.15 -2.37 -26.81
C GLU A 352 -21.55 -3.70 -27.30
N GLU A 353 -21.95 -4.15 -28.50
CA GLU A 353 -21.54 -5.46 -29.06
C GLU A 353 -20.01 -5.63 -29.12
N HIS A 354 -19.29 -4.55 -29.48
CA HIS A 354 -17.83 -4.56 -29.59
C HIS A 354 -17.09 -4.62 -28.24
N MET A 355 -17.81 -4.41 -27.13
CA MET A 355 -17.24 -4.35 -25.78
C MET A 355 -17.65 -5.53 -24.89
N LYS A 356 -18.42 -6.49 -25.40
CA LYS A 356 -18.83 -7.69 -24.65
C LYS A 356 -17.65 -8.42 -24.02
N THR A 357 -16.56 -8.63 -24.76
CA THR A 357 -15.32 -9.22 -24.24
C THR A 357 -14.75 -8.45 -23.05
N ALA A 358 -14.78 -7.11 -23.09
CA ALA A 358 -14.31 -6.29 -21.99
C ALA A 358 -15.24 -6.43 -20.77
N CYS A 359 -16.55 -6.49 -20.98
CA CYS A 359 -17.55 -6.72 -19.94
C CYS A 359 -17.35 -8.08 -19.23
N GLU A 360 -17.06 -9.14 -19.98
CA GLU A 360 -16.72 -10.47 -19.43
C GLU A 360 -15.48 -10.41 -18.53
N VAL A 361 -14.42 -9.73 -18.98
CA VAL A 361 -13.19 -9.60 -18.20
C VAL A 361 -13.39 -8.73 -16.95
N ILE A 362 -14.21 -7.66 -17.00
CA ILE A 362 -14.60 -6.90 -15.79
C ILE A 362 -15.29 -7.82 -14.78
N THR A 363 -16.22 -8.64 -15.24
CA THR A 363 -16.99 -9.57 -14.41
C THR A 363 -16.08 -10.58 -13.71
N GLU A 364 -15.15 -11.17 -14.47
CA GLU A 364 -14.16 -12.12 -13.94
C GLU A 364 -13.19 -11.48 -12.94
N LEU A 365 -12.71 -10.26 -13.23
CA LEU A 365 -11.58 -9.69 -12.50
C LEU A 365 -12.00 -8.73 -11.38
N LEU A 366 -13.01 -7.91 -11.60
CA LEU A 366 -13.28 -6.73 -10.78
C LEU A 366 -14.54 -6.84 -9.94
N GLU A 367 -15.59 -7.54 -10.40
CA GLU A 367 -16.90 -7.55 -9.72
C GLU A 367 -16.81 -8.06 -8.28
N GLN A 368 -16.28 -9.28 -8.09
CA GLN A 368 -16.13 -9.84 -6.75
C GLN A 368 -15.22 -8.98 -5.88
N THR A 369 -14.09 -8.50 -6.41
CA THR A 369 -13.15 -7.65 -5.66
C THR A 369 -13.79 -6.33 -5.24
N SER A 370 -14.69 -5.77 -6.05
CA SER A 370 -15.46 -4.56 -5.74
C SER A 370 -16.45 -4.81 -4.60
N MET A 371 -17.10 -5.98 -4.60
CA MET A 371 -17.96 -6.38 -3.50
C MET A 371 -17.16 -6.66 -2.22
N ASP A 372 -15.98 -7.29 -2.32
CA ASP A 372 -15.08 -7.50 -1.18
C ASP A 372 -14.63 -6.18 -0.55
N LEU A 373 -14.45 -5.13 -1.37
CA LEU A 373 -14.12 -3.78 -0.88
C LEU A 373 -15.24 -3.22 -0.01
N LEU A 374 -16.50 -3.37 -0.43
CA LEU A 374 -17.64 -2.92 0.36
C LEU A 374 -17.85 -3.79 1.61
N LYS A 375 -17.72 -5.12 1.48
CA LYS A 375 -17.78 -6.08 2.59
C LYS A 375 -16.70 -5.82 3.63
N SER A 376 -15.54 -5.27 3.26
CA SER A 376 -14.49 -4.89 4.23
C SER A 376 -14.98 -3.89 5.29
N LEU A 377 -15.98 -3.07 4.97
CA LEU A 377 -16.65 -2.17 5.90
C LEU A 377 -17.89 -2.82 6.54
N LEU A 378 -18.74 -3.40 5.70
CA LEU A 378 -20.05 -3.90 6.12
C LEU A 378 -19.97 -5.13 7.04
N ASN A 379 -18.97 -5.98 6.86
CA ASN A 379 -18.77 -7.16 7.70
C ASN A 379 -17.72 -6.93 8.80
N SER A 380 -17.22 -5.69 8.95
CA SER A 380 -16.26 -5.37 9.99
C SER A 380 -16.91 -5.37 11.38
N VAL A 381 -16.22 -5.96 12.35
CA VAL A 381 -16.62 -5.91 13.77
C VAL A 381 -16.26 -4.55 14.40
N GLU A 382 -15.27 -3.84 13.83
CA GLU A 382 -14.82 -2.54 14.35
C GLU A 382 -15.76 -1.39 13.94
N VAL A 383 -16.46 -1.52 12.80
CA VAL A 383 -17.42 -0.52 12.33
C VAL A 383 -18.76 -0.74 13.01
N LYS A 384 -19.26 0.27 13.72
CA LYS A 384 -20.54 0.17 14.44
C LYS A 384 -21.72 -0.05 13.48
N PRO A 385 -22.75 -0.83 13.86
CA PRO A 385 -23.92 -1.11 13.01
C PRO A 385 -24.59 0.14 12.45
N GLU A 386 -24.69 1.22 13.23
CA GLU A 386 -25.33 2.47 12.78
C GLU A 386 -24.56 3.13 11.63
N LEU A 387 -23.23 3.02 11.65
CA LEU A 387 -22.37 3.52 10.56
C LEU A 387 -22.51 2.66 9.31
N LYS A 388 -22.67 1.34 9.46
CA LYS A 388 -22.93 0.44 8.33
C LYS A 388 -24.28 0.76 7.66
N LEU A 389 -25.33 0.99 8.45
CA LEU A 389 -26.63 1.43 7.93
C LEU A 389 -26.54 2.79 7.23
N ARG A 390 -25.72 3.72 7.73
CA ARG A 390 -25.47 5.00 7.05
C ARG A 390 -24.84 4.84 5.67
N ILE A 391 -24.02 3.82 5.44
CA ILE A 391 -23.48 3.49 4.10
C ILE A 391 -24.62 3.04 3.19
N LEU A 392 -25.51 2.16 3.66
CA LEU A 392 -26.69 1.72 2.90
C LEU A 392 -27.64 2.89 2.59
N ASP A 393 -27.86 3.76 3.57
CA ASP A 393 -28.67 4.97 3.39
C ASP A 393 -28.08 5.86 2.30
N TRP A 394 -26.77 6.10 2.34
CA TRP A 394 -26.07 6.89 1.33
C TRP A 394 -26.18 6.30 -0.07
N LEU A 395 -25.98 4.98 -0.22
CA LEU A 395 -26.08 4.30 -1.51
C LEU A 395 -27.50 4.35 -2.11
N PHE A 396 -28.51 4.31 -1.25
CA PHE A 396 -29.91 4.13 -1.62
C PHE A 396 -30.80 5.24 -1.05
N ILE A 397 -30.34 6.49 -1.19
CA ILE A 397 -31.18 7.67 -0.96
C ILE A 397 -32.24 7.70 -2.05
N GLY A 398 -33.51 7.74 -1.64
CA GLY A 398 -34.61 8.06 -2.53
C GLY A 398 -34.60 9.54 -2.84
N GLU A 399 -34.71 9.90 -4.13
CA GLU A 399 -34.94 11.26 -4.60
C GLU A 399 -36.32 11.74 -4.14
N SER A 400 -36.42 12.04 -2.85
CA SER A 400 -37.57 12.70 -2.28
C SER A 400 -37.38 14.18 -2.62
N HIS A 401 -38.03 14.60 -3.71
CA HIS A 401 -38.28 15.99 -4.13
C HIS A 401 -37.44 16.52 -5.31
N SER A 402 -38.21 16.93 -6.33
CA SER A 402 -37.86 17.69 -7.53
C SER A 402 -36.95 16.99 -8.55
N ILE A 403 -37.61 16.26 -9.46
CA ILE A 403 -37.35 16.42 -10.89
C ILE A 403 -37.48 17.93 -11.16
N SER A 404 -36.40 18.70 -10.97
CA SER A 404 -36.36 20.06 -11.47
C SER A 404 -36.31 19.92 -12.97
N SER A 405 -37.47 20.07 -13.60
CA SER A 405 -37.61 20.35 -15.02
C SER A 405 -36.93 21.68 -15.32
N ASN A 406 -35.60 21.72 -15.32
CA ASN A 406 -34.90 22.75 -16.05
C ASN A 406 -34.87 22.30 -17.51
N GLY A 407 -35.81 22.89 -18.26
CA GLY A 407 -35.88 22.77 -19.69
C GLY A 407 -34.64 23.34 -20.38
N ASP A 408 -34.44 22.86 -21.60
CA ASP A 408 -33.33 23.05 -22.53
C ASP A 408 -32.03 22.31 -22.12
N SER A 409 -31.51 21.34 -22.87
CA SER A 409 -31.53 21.20 -24.34
C SER A 409 -31.24 19.76 -24.79
N SER A 410 -31.87 19.40 -25.91
CA SER A 410 -31.69 18.21 -26.76
C SER A 410 -32.14 16.86 -26.19
N SER A 411 -33.35 16.52 -26.60
CA SER A 411 -33.74 15.16 -27.00
C SER A 411 -32.60 14.46 -27.73
N ASP A 412 -31.88 13.63 -27.00
CA ASP A 412 -31.26 12.46 -27.60
C ASP A 412 -31.21 11.40 -26.52
N SER A 413 -31.98 10.33 -26.72
CA SER A 413 -31.92 9.08 -25.96
C SER A 413 -30.59 8.38 -26.23
N ARG A 414 -29.48 9.09 -26.05
CA ARG A 414 -28.14 8.54 -26.17
C ARG A 414 -27.77 8.02 -24.80
N ILE A 415 -27.64 6.70 -24.75
CA ILE A 415 -26.83 5.96 -23.79
C ILE A 415 -25.68 6.85 -23.32
N THR A 416 -25.61 7.08 -22.01
CA THR A 416 -24.57 7.91 -21.40
C THR A 416 -23.21 7.50 -21.96
N SER A 417 -22.48 8.45 -22.57
CA SER A 417 -21.16 8.12 -23.11
C SER A 417 -20.25 7.67 -21.97
N MET A 418 -19.42 6.66 -22.18
CA MET A 418 -18.58 6.08 -21.12
C MET A 418 -17.68 7.11 -20.43
N ASP A 419 -17.32 8.18 -21.15
CA ASP A 419 -16.54 9.30 -20.61
C ASP A 419 -17.30 10.13 -19.58
N GLN A 420 -18.62 10.25 -19.72
CA GLN A 420 -19.49 10.99 -18.79
C GLN A 420 -19.59 10.29 -17.43
N ILE A 421 -19.42 8.96 -17.37
CA ILE A 421 -19.42 8.18 -16.11
C ILE A 421 -18.38 8.74 -15.13
N PHE A 422 -17.23 9.20 -15.63
CA PHE A 422 -16.12 9.68 -14.82
C PHE A 422 -16.14 11.18 -14.51
N LEU A 423 -17.17 11.91 -14.98
CA LEU A 423 -17.41 13.32 -14.67
C LEU A 423 -18.24 13.49 -13.39
N VAL A 424 -19.01 12.47 -13.01
CA VAL A 424 -19.82 12.48 -11.79
C VAL A 424 -18.89 12.53 -10.58
N SER A 425 -19.13 13.51 -9.71
CA SER A 425 -18.40 13.63 -8.46
C SER A 425 -18.94 12.64 -7.43
N CYS A 426 -18.16 12.37 -6.39
CA CYS A 426 -18.62 11.54 -5.29
C CYS A 426 -19.81 12.14 -4.54
N GLU A 427 -19.95 13.47 -4.53
CA GLU A 427 -21.03 14.18 -3.83
C GLU A 427 -22.35 14.12 -4.59
N ASP A 428 -22.29 14.13 -5.93
CA ASP A 428 -23.45 14.15 -6.81
C ASP A 428 -23.97 12.73 -7.15
N MET A 429 -23.24 11.69 -6.76
CA MET A 429 -23.50 10.29 -7.10
C MET A 429 -24.94 9.83 -6.83
N THR A 430 -25.58 10.32 -5.77
CA THR A 430 -26.91 9.84 -5.37
C THR A 430 -28.05 10.45 -6.18
N GLY A 431 -27.81 11.52 -6.93
CA GLY A 431 -28.82 12.22 -7.76
C GLY A 431 -28.52 12.20 -9.26
N GLU A 432 -27.37 11.69 -9.68
CA GLU A 432 -26.97 11.65 -11.09
C GLU A 432 -27.57 10.44 -11.80
N ARG A 433 -28.44 10.70 -12.79
CA ARG A 433 -29.11 9.66 -13.60
C ARG A 433 -28.12 8.75 -14.32
N THR A 434 -26.94 9.26 -14.68
CA THR A 434 -25.85 8.50 -15.31
C THR A 434 -25.46 7.24 -14.53
N LEU A 435 -25.53 7.27 -13.20
CA LEU A 435 -25.13 6.14 -12.34
C LEU A 435 -26.31 5.24 -11.93
N LEU A 436 -27.54 5.54 -12.38
CA LEU A 436 -28.76 4.90 -11.88
C LEU A 436 -28.77 3.38 -12.12
N LEU A 437 -28.42 2.93 -13.33
CA LEU A 437 -28.29 1.50 -13.63
C LEU A 437 -27.19 0.82 -12.82
N GLY A 438 -26.08 1.53 -12.56
CA GLY A 438 -25.03 1.06 -11.66
C GLY A 438 -25.56 0.83 -10.24
N ARG A 439 -26.47 1.68 -9.76
CA ARG A 439 -27.05 1.57 -8.41
C ARG A 439 -28.00 0.38 -8.35
N VAL A 440 -28.77 0.15 -9.41
CA VAL A 440 -29.59 -1.06 -9.57
C VAL A 440 -28.72 -2.31 -9.53
N ALA A 441 -27.61 -2.34 -10.28
CA ALA A 441 -26.70 -3.50 -10.27
C ALA A 441 -26.00 -3.69 -8.92
N LEU A 442 -25.65 -2.61 -8.22
CA LEU A 442 -25.09 -2.70 -6.86
C LEU A 442 -26.11 -3.32 -5.89
N PHE A 443 -27.35 -2.82 -5.91
CA PHE A 443 -28.43 -3.37 -5.09
C PHE A 443 -28.69 -4.84 -5.44
N LEU A 444 -28.67 -5.18 -6.72
CA LEU A 444 -28.79 -6.56 -7.20
C LEU A 444 -27.72 -7.46 -6.59
N ASN A 445 -26.46 -7.01 -6.57
CA ASN A 445 -25.36 -7.75 -5.95
C ASN A 445 -25.53 -7.89 -4.43
N PHE A 446 -26.07 -6.87 -3.74
CA PHE A 446 -26.46 -7.00 -2.33
C PHE A 446 -27.49 -8.10 -2.08
N LEU A 447 -28.51 -8.19 -2.95
CA LEU A 447 -29.52 -9.24 -2.85
C LEU A 447 -28.91 -10.64 -3.07
N LYS A 448 -28.08 -10.79 -4.12
CA LYS A 448 -27.39 -12.05 -4.46
C LYS A 448 -26.49 -12.55 -3.34
N TYR A 449 -25.69 -11.66 -2.74
CA TYR A 449 -24.72 -12.00 -1.71
C TYR A 449 -25.22 -11.75 -0.28
N SER A 450 -26.54 -11.69 -0.10
CA SER A 450 -27.16 -11.38 1.18
C SER A 450 -26.89 -12.41 2.29
N LEU A 451 -26.56 -13.65 1.93
CA LEU A 451 -26.10 -14.69 2.87
C LEU A 451 -24.85 -14.26 3.65
N ASP A 452 -23.98 -13.45 3.05
CA ASP A 452 -22.71 -13.03 3.64
C ASP A 452 -22.84 -11.76 4.50
N LEU A 453 -24.04 -11.20 4.65
CA LEU A 453 -24.28 -9.96 5.38
C LEU A 453 -24.73 -10.25 6.82
N ASP A 454 -24.42 -9.34 7.74
CA ASP A 454 -24.94 -9.36 9.11
C ASP A 454 -26.47 -9.17 9.13
N GLU A 455 -27.15 -9.66 10.17
CA GLU A 455 -28.62 -9.59 10.29
C GLU A 455 -29.16 -8.15 10.25
N ASP A 456 -28.49 -7.21 10.92
CA ASP A 456 -28.87 -5.79 10.89
C ASP A 456 -28.82 -5.21 9.48
N LEU A 457 -27.86 -5.66 8.67
CA LEU A 457 -27.73 -5.24 7.27
C LEU A 457 -28.80 -5.89 6.39
N LYS A 458 -29.17 -7.16 6.63
CA LYS A 458 -30.29 -7.80 5.93
C LYS A 458 -31.58 -7.03 6.17
N LEU A 459 -31.85 -6.63 7.41
CA LEU A 459 -33.00 -5.79 7.76
C LEU A 459 -32.91 -4.40 7.14
N GLY A 460 -31.74 -3.77 7.18
CA GLY A 460 -31.47 -2.52 6.48
C GLY A 460 -31.79 -2.62 4.98
N MET A 461 -31.36 -3.69 4.32
CA MET A 461 -31.68 -3.98 2.92
C MET A 461 -33.19 -4.15 2.68
N THR A 462 -33.93 -4.82 3.58
CA THR A 462 -35.39 -4.93 3.50
C THR A 462 -36.06 -3.54 3.49
N SER A 463 -35.56 -2.60 4.31
CA SER A 463 -36.07 -1.22 4.35
C SER A 463 -35.83 -0.44 3.04
N LYS A 464 -34.85 -0.87 2.23
CA LYS A 464 -34.50 -0.25 0.94
C LYS A 464 -35.16 -0.92 -0.26
N LEU A 465 -35.92 -2.01 -0.07
CA LEU A 465 -36.69 -2.62 -1.16
C LEU A 465 -37.69 -1.64 -1.78
N GLY A 466 -38.29 -0.74 -0.99
CA GLY A 466 -39.20 0.29 -1.51
C GLY A 466 -38.50 1.17 -2.57
N TRP A 467 -37.35 1.73 -2.21
CA TRP A 467 -36.50 2.50 -3.14
C TRP A 467 -36.17 1.71 -4.41
N PHE A 468 -35.81 0.43 -4.25
CA PHE A 468 -35.42 -0.40 -5.38
C PHE A 468 -36.59 -0.64 -6.33
N LEU A 469 -37.77 -0.97 -5.80
CA LEU A 469 -38.98 -1.17 -6.59
C LEU A 469 -39.44 0.13 -7.28
N ASP A 470 -39.31 1.28 -6.61
CA ASP A 470 -39.64 2.58 -7.17
C ASP A 470 -38.72 2.95 -8.36
N ILE A 471 -37.44 2.57 -8.31
CA ILE A 471 -36.51 2.79 -9.43
C ILE A 471 -36.76 1.83 -10.58
N LEU A 472 -37.15 0.59 -10.30
CA LEU A 472 -37.43 -0.39 -11.36
C LEU A 472 -38.62 0.01 -12.24
N VAL A 473 -39.48 0.93 -11.79
CA VAL A 473 -40.59 1.47 -12.59
C VAL A 473 -40.24 2.76 -13.35
N ASP A 474 -39.04 3.33 -13.17
CA ASP A 474 -38.54 4.41 -14.03
C ASP A 474 -38.43 3.89 -15.47
N GLU A 475 -38.93 4.66 -16.44
CA GLU A 475 -39.08 4.23 -17.84
C GLU A 475 -37.75 3.82 -18.49
N GLU A 476 -36.67 4.57 -18.22
CA GLU A 476 -35.34 4.31 -18.79
C GLU A 476 -34.70 3.08 -18.14
N VAL A 477 -34.87 2.93 -16.82
CA VAL A 477 -34.37 1.77 -16.08
C VAL A 477 -35.11 0.50 -16.50
N TYR A 478 -36.45 0.56 -16.50
CA TYR A 478 -37.30 -0.57 -16.85
C TYR A 478 -37.00 -1.08 -18.27
N SER A 479 -36.97 -0.17 -19.25
CA SER A 479 -36.67 -0.51 -20.64
C SER A 479 -35.28 -1.10 -20.81
N SER A 480 -34.27 -0.55 -20.10
CA SER A 480 -32.90 -1.08 -20.11
C SER A 480 -32.85 -2.50 -19.56
N ILE A 481 -33.46 -2.77 -18.40
CA ILE A 481 -33.42 -4.08 -17.73
C ILE A 481 -34.07 -5.19 -18.58
N LEU A 482 -35.13 -4.87 -19.33
CA LEU A 482 -35.83 -5.85 -20.18
C LEU A 482 -34.99 -6.32 -21.37
N VAL A 483 -34.16 -5.45 -21.94
CA VAL A 483 -33.41 -5.74 -23.17
C VAL A 483 -31.98 -6.20 -22.87
N MET A 484 -31.41 -5.74 -21.76
CA MET A 484 -30.01 -5.96 -21.42
C MET A 484 -29.71 -7.40 -21.04
N GLN A 485 -28.57 -7.89 -21.52
CA GLN A 485 -27.94 -9.11 -21.03
C GLN A 485 -26.68 -8.74 -20.28
N ILE A 486 -26.42 -9.43 -19.18
CA ILE A 486 -25.22 -9.25 -18.36
C ILE A 486 -24.48 -10.59 -18.25
N PRO A 487 -23.14 -10.56 -18.27
CA PRO A 487 -22.36 -11.74 -17.98
C PRO A 487 -22.44 -12.05 -16.48
N GLU A 488 -22.66 -13.32 -16.17
CA GLU A 488 -22.60 -13.90 -14.83
C GLU A 488 -21.57 -15.02 -14.76
N LEU A 489 -20.91 -15.11 -13.61
CA LEU A 489 -19.85 -16.08 -13.38
C LEU A 489 -20.42 -17.30 -12.65
N TYR A 490 -20.39 -18.47 -13.28
CA TYR A 490 -20.84 -19.72 -12.69
C TYR A 490 -19.65 -20.62 -12.31
N GLY A 491 -19.72 -21.17 -11.09
CA GLY A 491 -18.73 -22.12 -10.56
C GLY A 491 -17.67 -21.50 -9.63
N SER A 492 -17.05 -22.35 -8.81
CA SER A 492 -15.96 -21.98 -7.89
C SER A 492 -14.66 -22.69 -8.32
N GLY A 493 -13.65 -21.95 -8.77
CA GLY A 493 -12.29 -22.48 -8.99
C GLY A 493 -11.71 -22.23 -10.39
N LYS A 494 -10.90 -23.19 -10.89
CA LYS A 494 -10.12 -23.09 -12.15
C LYS A 494 -10.96 -23.18 -13.44
N GLN A 495 -12.28 -23.34 -13.32
CA GLN A 495 -13.20 -23.57 -14.43
C GLN A 495 -14.48 -22.78 -14.17
N ALA A 496 -14.33 -21.48 -13.91
CA ALA A 496 -15.43 -20.54 -13.90
C ALA A 496 -15.88 -20.30 -15.35
N GLU A 497 -17.16 -20.55 -15.63
CA GLU A 497 -17.76 -20.33 -16.93
C GLU A 497 -18.56 -19.03 -16.88
N ILE A 498 -18.52 -18.25 -17.97
CA ILE A 498 -19.27 -16.99 -18.08
C ILE A 498 -20.47 -17.24 -18.96
N ASP A 499 -21.67 -17.07 -18.38
CA ASP A 499 -22.93 -17.15 -19.11
C ASP A 499 -23.56 -15.77 -19.22
N TRP A 500 -24.07 -15.46 -20.42
CA TRP A 500 -24.83 -14.24 -20.66
C TRP A 500 -26.30 -14.46 -20.34
N LEU A 501 -26.82 -13.72 -19.38
CA LEU A 501 -28.20 -13.85 -18.92
C LEU A 501 -28.94 -12.53 -19.02
N PRO A 502 -30.26 -12.56 -19.31
CA PRO A 502 -31.09 -11.36 -19.23
C PRO A 502 -31.01 -10.75 -17.83
N MET A 503 -30.74 -9.45 -17.73
CA MET A 503 -30.65 -8.75 -16.45
C MET A 503 -31.95 -8.90 -15.63
N PHE A 504 -33.09 -8.94 -16.31
CA PHE A 504 -34.37 -9.24 -15.68
C PHE A 504 -34.43 -10.63 -15.00
N SER A 505 -33.82 -11.66 -15.61
CA SER A 505 -33.75 -12.99 -15.00
C SER A 505 -32.88 -12.98 -13.75
N SER A 506 -31.73 -12.32 -13.82
CA SER A 506 -30.81 -12.12 -12.70
C SER A 506 -31.48 -11.37 -11.55
N LEU A 507 -32.30 -10.37 -11.87
CA LEU A 507 -33.10 -9.59 -10.93
C LEU A 507 -34.08 -10.47 -10.16
N LEU A 508 -34.86 -11.29 -10.87
CA LEU A 508 -35.82 -12.19 -10.26
C LEU A 508 -35.13 -13.21 -9.35
N HIS A 509 -34.06 -13.83 -9.81
CA HIS A 509 -33.31 -14.82 -9.02
C HIS A 509 -32.69 -14.20 -7.76
N ALA A 510 -32.17 -12.97 -7.84
CA ALA A 510 -31.61 -12.27 -6.69
C ALA A 510 -32.69 -11.90 -5.65
N LEU A 511 -33.86 -11.45 -6.10
CA LEU A 511 -35.00 -11.20 -5.22
C LEU A 511 -35.47 -12.49 -4.54
N GLU A 512 -35.60 -13.59 -5.29
CA GLU A 512 -35.92 -14.90 -4.73
C GLU A 512 -34.90 -15.33 -3.67
N THR A 513 -33.62 -15.24 -4.00
CA THR A 513 -32.52 -15.55 -3.07
C THR A 513 -32.64 -14.74 -1.78
N PHE A 514 -32.81 -13.42 -1.90
CA PHE A 514 -32.93 -12.53 -0.75
C PHE A 514 -34.16 -12.85 0.11
N MET A 515 -35.32 -13.14 -0.52
CA MET A 515 -36.53 -13.50 0.20
C MET A 515 -36.35 -14.80 1.00
N ILE A 516 -35.66 -15.80 0.44
CA ILE A 516 -35.31 -17.04 1.16
C ILE A 516 -34.42 -16.71 2.37
N VAL A 517 -33.37 -15.92 2.16
CA VAL A 517 -32.41 -15.55 3.22
C VAL A 517 -33.11 -14.81 4.36
N VAL A 518 -33.91 -13.80 4.05
CA VAL A 518 -34.61 -13.00 5.05
C VAL A 518 -35.71 -13.80 5.76
N SER A 519 -36.41 -14.70 5.05
CA SER A 519 -37.42 -15.57 5.68
C SER A 519 -36.84 -16.51 6.75
N SER A 520 -35.56 -16.84 6.64
CA SER A 520 -34.84 -17.66 7.61
C SER A 520 -34.28 -16.88 8.81
N SER A 521 -34.38 -15.54 8.80
CA SER A 521 -33.86 -14.72 9.88
C SER A 521 -34.77 -14.73 11.11
N ALA A 522 -34.18 -14.50 12.28
CA ALA A 522 -34.89 -14.46 13.55
C ALA A 522 -35.99 -13.38 13.60
N ALA A 523 -35.90 -12.34 12.77
CA ALA A 523 -36.92 -11.30 12.66
C ALA A 523 -38.24 -11.81 12.07
N TRP A 524 -38.20 -12.86 11.24
CA TRP A 524 -39.37 -13.47 10.60
C TRP A 524 -39.75 -14.84 11.17
N GLY A 525 -38.82 -15.50 11.88
CA GLY A 525 -39.06 -16.74 12.63
C GLY A 525 -39.88 -16.58 13.92
N GLY A 526 -40.47 -15.40 14.15
CA GLY A 526 -41.33 -15.12 15.29
C GLY A 526 -42.75 -15.67 15.16
N THR A 527 -42.89 -16.99 15.33
CA THR A 527 -44.03 -17.62 16.03
C THR A 527 -43.55 -18.82 16.82
#